data_AF-K9UBE7-F1
#
_entry.id   AF-K9UBE7-F1
#
_cell.length_a   1.000
_cell.length_b   1.000
_cell.length_c   1.000
_cell.angle_alpha   90.00
_cell.angle_beta   90.00
_cell.angle_gamma   90.00
#
_symmetry.space_group_name_H-M   'P 1'
#
loop_
_entity.id
_entity.type
_entity.pdbx_description
1 polymer ?
#
loop_
_entity_poly.entity_id
_entity_poly.type
_entity_poly.pdbx_seq_one_letter_code
_entity_poly.pdbx_strand_id
1 'polypeptide(L)'
;MAGYLLGLLIIGICVLITQPLIANSLPQPTLSKESQSQPKKLPKVVFFGSSSTVGFGTTRGDRRWTTLLSRYLGWEEINEGLSGSTVSNALREKELASVPSGLERWRTNVLSRKPDRVIILYGVNDAFRRINLGTATQPGTYSGDLTKMLTGMAQEFQPRQLIVSTPQPNQATLDRRQDYDRILQATTSQIGGYFIDAGKEAFPPSDLADYSADGLHLNNLGHAVFASYLANKMVDLGLEAAPPQAQGGNSSPDRVQPLPGGFFYIDLHHPLTFGRVRSIEAKWLAPGRARIAIVRPDGRGGYEAIYQTAIFYVTPGTARIEVPNWWVLDDDRLAVWTEGNCLSGYQLPPHSNGHLAIAQGNTIRDIPASRGHLAPPALAIRTIP
;
A
#
# COMPACT_ATOMS: atom_id res chain seq x y z
N MET A 1 -78.12 -7.92 33.47
CA MET A 1 -78.40 -8.73 34.68
C MET A 1 -77.08 -8.77 35.45
N ALA A 2 -76.78 -7.81 36.32
CA ALA A 2 -77.28 -7.64 37.69
C ALA A 2 -76.98 -8.87 38.57
N GLY A 3 -76.13 -8.69 39.59
CA GLY A 3 -75.92 -9.69 40.65
C GLY A 3 -74.61 -9.52 41.42
N TYR A 4 -74.56 -8.53 42.31
CA TYR A 4 -73.61 -8.47 43.43
C TYR A 4 -73.96 -9.57 44.45
N LEU A 5 -72.97 -10.22 45.08
CA LEU A 5 -73.14 -10.66 46.47
C LEU A 5 -71.82 -10.74 47.24
N LEU A 6 -71.98 -10.35 48.50
CA LEU A 6 -71.02 -10.00 49.53
C LEU A 6 -70.49 -11.26 50.23
N GLY A 7 -69.25 -11.22 50.73
CA GLY A 7 -68.68 -12.25 51.59
C GLY A 7 -67.45 -11.76 52.35
N LEU A 8 -67.68 -11.05 53.45
CA LEU A 8 -66.69 -10.69 54.46
C LEU A 8 -66.42 -11.88 55.39
N LEU A 9 -65.16 -12.30 55.56
CA LEU A 9 -64.71 -13.01 56.75
C LEU A 9 -63.36 -12.46 57.20
N ILE A 10 -63.33 -12.00 58.45
CA ILE A 10 -62.18 -11.47 59.19
C ILE A 10 -61.56 -12.63 59.98
N ILE A 11 -60.25 -12.52 60.23
CA ILE A 11 -59.47 -12.92 61.42
C ILE A 11 -58.26 -13.80 61.06
N GLY A 12 -57.08 -13.26 61.40
CA GLY A 12 -55.80 -13.99 61.36
C GLY A 12 -54.60 -13.06 61.50
N ILE A 13 -54.51 -12.31 62.60
CA ILE A 13 -53.30 -11.55 62.95
C ILE A 13 -52.21 -12.57 63.33
N CYS A 14 -51.18 -12.68 62.49
CA CYS A 14 -49.96 -13.40 62.80
C CYS A 14 -48.81 -12.38 62.72
N VAL A 15 -48.32 -11.94 63.88
CA VAL A 15 -47.15 -11.08 64.00
C VAL A 15 -45.92 -11.94 63.73
N LEU A 16 -45.31 -11.79 62.55
CA LEU A 16 -44.01 -12.33 62.22
C LEU A 16 -43.01 -11.17 62.13
N ILE A 17 -42.04 -11.21 63.05
CA ILE A 17 -40.91 -10.30 63.13
C ILE A 17 -39.97 -10.63 61.96
N THR A 18 -39.94 -9.80 60.93
CA THR A 18 -38.93 -9.89 59.86
C THR A 18 -37.86 -8.84 60.08
N GLN A 19 -36.66 -9.28 60.45
CA GLN A 19 -35.47 -8.41 60.40
C GLN A 19 -35.10 -8.13 58.93
N PRO A 20 -34.69 -6.90 58.59
CA PRO A 20 -34.25 -6.58 57.24
C PRO A 20 -32.93 -7.28 56.93
N LEU A 21 -32.93 -8.05 55.85
CA LEU A 21 -31.72 -8.53 55.18
C LEU A 21 -30.88 -7.32 54.74
N ILE A 22 -29.78 -7.07 55.45
CA ILE A 22 -28.72 -6.19 54.97
C ILE A 22 -28.03 -6.91 53.81
N ALA A 23 -28.45 -6.62 52.60
CA ALA A 23 -27.72 -6.99 51.40
C ALA A 23 -26.44 -6.15 51.34
N ASN A 24 -25.30 -6.75 51.71
CA ASN A 24 -23.98 -6.21 51.41
C ASN A 24 -23.82 -6.18 49.88
N SER A 25 -24.14 -5.04 49.27
CA SER A 25 -23.77 -4.77 47.88
C SER A 25 -22.25 -4.65 47.80
N LEU A 26 -21.61 -5.63 47.17
CA LEU A 26 -20.21 -5.51 46.74
C LEU A 26 -20.05 -4.21 45.93
N PRO A 27 -18.99 -3.42 46.15
CA PRO A 27 -18.73 -2.25 45.33
C PRO A 27 -18.55 -2.71 43.89
N GLN A 28 -19.46 -2.29 43.00
CA GLN A 28 -19.25 -2.44 41.57
C GLN A 28 -17.99 -1.67 41.21
N PRO A 29 -17.06 -2.24 40.41
CA PRO A 29 -15.97 -1.47 39.88
C PRO A 29 -16.56 -0.33 39.07
N THR A 30 -16.39 0.90 39.57
CA THR A 30 -16.60 2.10 38.77
C THR A 30 -15.73 1.98 37.55
N LEU A 31 -16.34 1.65 36.42
CA LEU A 31 -15.78 1.85 35.08
C LEU A 31 -15.36 3.31 35.02
N SER A 32 -14.08 3.55 35.27
CA SER A 32 -13.42 4.80 34.91
C SER A 32 -13.81 5.10 33.48
N LYS A 33 -14.28 6.32 33.22
CA LYS A 33 -14.44 6.85 31.87
C LYS A 33 -13.08 6.77 31.16
N GLU A 34 -12.80 5.62 30.55
CA GLU A 34 -11.79 5.52 29.52
C GLU A 34 -12.21 6.53 28.46
N SER A 35 -11.29 7.44 28.20
CA SER A 35 -11.34 8.45 27.16
C SER A 35 -11.86 7.82 25.87
N GLN A 36 -13.14 8.08 25.55
CA GLN A 36 -13.68 7.79 24.23
C GLN A 36 -12.95 8.70 23.25
N SER A 37 -11.83 8.23 22.73
CA SER A 37 -11.13 8.90 21.65
C SER A 37 -12.07 8.94 20.45
N GLN A 38 -12.48 10.16 20.07
CA GLN A 38 -13.21 10.40 18.84
C GLN A 38 -12.47 9.69 17.68
N PRO A 39 -13.18 9.01 16.77
CA PRO A 39 -12.54 8.37 15.64
C PRO A 39 -11.71 9.41 14.88
N LYS A 40 -10.39 9.20 14.85
CA LYS A 40 -9.47 10.11 14.18
C LYS A 40 -9.81 10.15 12.70
N LYS A 41 -10.33 11.29 12.23
CA LYS A 41 -10.62 11.52 10.81
C LYS A 41 -9.35 11.33 10.00
N LEU A 42 -9.42 10.52 8.94
CA LEU A 42 -8.30 10.27 8.04
C LEU A 42 -7.98 11.55 7.23
N PRO A 43 -6.71 11.90 7.01
CA PRO A 43 -6.34 13.00 6.12
C PRO A 43 -6.85 12.77 4.70
N LYS A 44 -7.47 13.79 4.09
CA LYS A 44 -7.89 13.78 2.68
C LYS A 44 -6.74 14.20 1.79
N VAL A 45 -6.33 13.34 0.88
CA VAL A 45 -5.21 13.61 -0.02
C VAL A 45 -5.67 13.57 -1.47
N VAL A 46 -5.47 14.68 -2.17
CA VAL A 46 -5.70 14.76 -3.62
C VAL A 46 -4.42 14.37 -4.34
N PHE A 47 -4.53 13.36 -5.19
CA PHE A 47 -3.47 12.94 -6.11
C PHE A 47 -3.76 13.55 -7.48
N PHE A 48 -2.96 14.53 -7.88
CA PHE A 48 -3.19 15.38 -9.03
C PHE A 48 -2.17 15.10 -10.14
N GLY A 49 -2.58 14.47 -11.23
CA GLY A 49 -1.62 14.08 -12.27
C GLY A 49 -2.23 13.56 -13.56
N SER A 50 -1.45 12.77 -14.29
CA SER A 50 -1.85 12.20 -15.59
C SER A 50 -2.22 10.71 -15.50
N SER A 51 -1.93 9.91 -16.54
CA SER A 51 -2.26 8.47 -16.63
C SER A 51 -1.60 7.64 -15.53
N SER A 52 -0.35 7.95 -15.13
CA SER A 52 0.28 7.29 -13.97
C SER A 52 -0.52 7.52 -12.68
N THR A 53 -1.18 8.67 -12.54
CA THR A 53 -2.04 8.95 -11.37
C THR A 53 -3.36 8.21 -11.48
N VAL A 54 -3.97 8.12 -12.67
CA VAL A 54 -5.16 7.28 -12.92
C VAL A 54 -4.91 5.83 -12.47
N GLY A 55 -3.69 5.34 -12.68
CA GLY A 55 -3.29 3.95 -12.46
C GLY A 55 -3.17 3.15 -13.75
N PHE A 56 -2.93 3.83 -14.88
CA PHE A 56 -2.72 3.14 -16.15
C PHE A 56 -1.50 2.22 -16.08
N GLY A 57 -1.61 1.02 -16.66
CA GLY A 57 -0.58 -0.02 -16.58
C GLY A 57 -0.75 -0.95 -15.37
N THR A 58 -1.64 -0.62 -14.43
CA THR A 58 -2.10 -1.59 -13.42
C THR A 58 -3.09 -2.58 -14.01
N THR A 59 -3.08 -3.79 -13.45
CA THR A 59 -4.11 -4.81 -13.74
C THR A 59 -5.44 -4.52 -13.05
N ARG A 60 -5.43 -3.71 -11.98
CA ARG A 60 -6.60 -3.35 -11.15
C ARG A 60 -6.37 -2.00 -10.46
N GLY A 61 -7.43 -1.23 -10.27
CA GLY A 61 -7.37 0.10 -9.63
C GLY A 61 -6.92 0.10 -8.16
N ASP A 62 -7.01 -1.03 -7.45
CA ASP A 62 -6.48 -1.18 -6.10
C ASP A 62 -4.94 -1.37 -6.05
N ARG A 63 -4.29 -1.51 -7.21
CA ARG A 63 -2.84 -1.69 -7.36
C ARG A 63 -2.11 -0.42 -7.80
N ARG A 64 -2.82 0.69 -8.04
CA ARG A 64 -2.18 1.95 -8.42
C ARG A 64 -1.52 2.62 -7.21
N TRP A 65 -0.43 3.33 -7.47
CA TRP A 65 0.42 3.91 -6.42
C TRP A 65 -0.34 4.81 -5.44
N THR A 66 -1.36 5.56 -5.91
CA THR A 66 -2.16 6.46 -5.05
C THR A 66 -2.97 5.69 -4.02
N THR A 67 -3.58 4.56 -4.43
CA THR A 67 -4.31 3.66 -3.52
C THR A 67 -3.34 2.99 -2.54
N LEU A 68 -2.20 2.51 -3.03
CA LEU A 68 -1.18 1.86 -2.22
C LEU A 68 -0.62 2.82 -1.15
N LEU A 69 -0.26 4.04 -1.55
CA LEU A 69 0.26 5.06 -0.65
C LEU A 69 -0.80 5.52 0.36
N SER A 70 -2.05 5.69 -0.06
CA SER A 70 -3.15 6.08 0.84
C SER A 70 -3.43 5.00 1.88
N ARG A 71 -3.43 3.72 1.48
CA ARG A 71 -3.55 2.60 2.42
C ARG A 71 -2.38 2.59 3.41
N TYR A 72 -1.18 2.84 2.91
CA TYR A 72 0.04 2.85 3.73
C TYR A 72 0.05 3.95 4.79
N LEU A 73 -0.40 5.16 4.45
CA LEU A 73 -0.37 6.32 5.34
C LEU A 73 -1.71 6.60 6.04
N GLY A 74 -2.72 5.73 5.82
CA GLY A 74 -4.04 5.87 6.41
C GLY A 74 -4.77 7.12 5.92
N TRP A 75 -4.72 7.40 4.61
CA TRP A 75 -5.36 8.55 3.99
C TRP A 75 -6.67 8.18 3.29
N GLU A 76 -7.57 9.17 3.20
CA GLU A 76 -8.69 9.16 2.27
C GLU A 76 -8.18 9.60 0.89
N GLU A 77 -8.16 8.68 -0.07
CA GLU A 77 -7.69 8.93 -1.43
C GLU A 77 -8.73 9.73 -2.25
N ILE A 78 -8.29 10.83 -2.86
CA ILE A 78 -9.03 11.51 -3.93
C ILE A 78 -8.15 11.50 -5.19
N ASN A 79 -8.44 10.60 -6.11
CA ASN A 79 -7.68 10.46 -7.34
C ASN A 79 -8.18 11.41 -8.41
N GLU A 80 -7.37 12.41 -8.74
CA GLU A 80 -7.62 13.41 -9.77
C GLU A 80 -6.59 13.25 -10.89
N GLY A 81 -6.33 12.01 -11.30
CA GLY A 81 -5.56 11.67 -12.50
C GLY A 81 -6.37 11.86 -13.78
N LEU A 82 -5.74 12.37 -14.84
CA LEU A 82 -6.35 12.49 -16.16
C LEU A 82 -5.40 12.03 -17.26
N SER A 83 -5.68 10.89 -17.89
CA SER A 83 -4.82 10.30 -18.92
C SER A 83 -4.56 11.28 -20.07
N GLY A 84 -3.29 11.36 -20.50
CA GLY A 84 -2.86 12.27 -21.57
C GLY A 84 -2.76 13.75 -21.16
N SER A 85 -3.19 14.14 -19.95
CA SER A 85 -3.10 15.52 -19.47
C SER A 85 -1.66 15.98 -19.34
N THR A 86 -1.38 17.16 -19.87
CA THR A 86 -0.14 17.94 -19.68
C THR A 86 -0.33 18.95 -18.55
N VAL A 87 0.73 19.62 -18.11
CA VAL A 87 0.63 20.84 -17.28
C VAL A 87 0.21 22.01 -18.15
N SER A 88 0.80 22.12 -19.34
CA SER A 88 0.65 23.28 -20.22
C SER A 88 -0.52 23.16 -21.20
N ASN A 89 -1.06 24.31 -21.61
CA ASN A 89 -2.09 24.46 -22.62
C ASN A 89 -1.55 24.50 -24.07
N ALA A 90 -0.24 24.38 -24.27
CA ALA A 90 0.45 24.62 -25.55
C ALA A 90 -0.13 23.90 -26.78
N LEU A 91 -0.80 22.77 -26.58
CA LEU A 91 -1.28 21.90 -27.67
C LEU A 91 -2.78 22.06 -27.95
N ARG A 92 -3.52 22.84 -27.15
CA ARG A 92 -4.97 22.99 -27.32
C ARG A 92 -5.34 23.62 -28.66
N GLU A 93 -4.51 24.49 -29.21
CA GLU A 93 -4.77 25.14 -30.52
C GLU A 93 -4.57 24.18 -31.71
N LYS A 94 -3.82 23.09 -31.53
CA LYS A 94 -3.42 22.18 -32.62
C LYS A 94 -4.20 20.86 -32.64
N GLU A 95 -4.80 20.43 -31.54
CA GLU A 95 -5.53 19.16 -31.43
C GLU A 95 -7.02 19.40 -31.09
N LEU A 96 -7.94 19.04 -32.01
CA LEU A 96 -9.40 19.25 -31.90
C LEU A 96 -10.08 18.54 -30.72
N ALA A 97 -9.38 17.68 -29.96
CA ALA A 97 -9.88 17.01 -28.76
C ALA A 97 -8.86 17.15 -27.62
N SER A 98 -8.69 18.38 -27.11
CA SER A 98 -7.67 18.65 -26.08
C SER A 98 -8.14 18.22 -24.69
N VAL A 99 -7.46 17.20 -24.15
CA VAL A 99 -7.54 16.82 -22.73
C VAL A 99 -7.18 18.07 -21.89
N PRO A 100 -8.04 18.50 -20.94
CA PRO A 100 -7.75 19.66 -20.10
C PRO A 100 -6.42 19.54 -19.37
N SER A 101 -5.66 20.63 -19.29
CA SER A 101 -4.37 20.62 -18.62
C SER A 101 -4.50 20.67 -17.10
N GLY A 102 -3.40 20.38 -16.40
CA GLY A 102 -3.26 20.61 -14.96
C GLY A 102 -3.55 22.06 -14.57
N LEU A 103 -3.03 23.02 -15.37
CA LEU A 103 -3.25 24.46 -15.14
C LEU A 103 -4.74 24.83 -15.18
N GLU A 104 -5.53 24.18 -16.03
CA GLU A 104 -6.95 24.49 -16.20
C GLU A 104 -7.81 23.89 -15.08
N ARG A 105 -7.48 22.67 -14.68
CA ARG A 105 -8.35 21.88 -13.83
C ARG A 105 -8.02 21.98 -12.35
N TRP A 106 -6.87 22.54 -11.94
CA TRP A 106 -6.47 22.47 -10.52
C TRP A 106 -7.46 23.14 -9.57
N ARG A 107 -8.11 24.25 -9.96
CA ARG A 107 -9.13 24.89 -9.11
C ARG A 107 -10.35 23.99 -8.91
N THR A 108 -10.86 23.39 -9.99
CA THR A 108 -12.07 22.55 -9.92
C THR A 108 -11.79 21.17 -9.35
N ASN A 109 -10.60 20.61 -9.57
CA ASN A 109 -10.29 19.23 -9.24
C ASN A 109 -9.48 19.11 -7.94
N VAL A 110 -8.76 20.15 -7.52
CA VAL A 110 -8.00 20.15 -6.26
C VAL A 110 -8.68 21.02 -5.21
N LEU A 111 -8.86 22.32 -5.49
CA LEU A 111 -9.35 23.27 -4.48
C LEU A 111 -10.78 22.94 -4.01
N SER A 112 -11.67 22.55 -4.93
CA SER A 112 -13.05 22.17 -4.59
C SER A 112 -13.15 20.97 -3.61
N ARG A 113 -12.10 20.13 -3.56
CA ARG A 113 -12.04 18.92 -2.72
C ARG A 113 -11.67 19.21 -1.27
N LYS A 114 -11.19 20.43 -0.97
CA LYS A 114 -10.71 20.85 0.35
C LYS A 114 -9.75 19.84 0.99
N PRO A 115 -8.65 19.47 0.30
CA PRO A 115 -7.75 18.44 0.79
C PRO A 115 -6.89 18.93 1.96
N ASP A 116 -6.46 17.99 2.79
CA ASP A 116 -5.42 18.22 3.80
C ASP A 116 -4.03 18.27 3.13
N ARG A 117 -3.82 17.51 2.04
CA ARG A 117 -2.60 17.54 1.20
C ARG A 117 -2.89 17.32 -0.29
N VAL A 118 -1.98 17.81 -1.12
CA VAL A 118 -1.98 17.62 -2.57
C VAL A 118 -0.64 17.01 -2.99
N ILE A 119 -0.71 15.87 -3.69
CA ILE A 119 0.46 15.22 -4.28
C ILE A 119 0.35 15.35 -5.79
N ILE A 120 1.33 16.00 -6.42
CA ILE A 120 1.31 16.38 -7.83
C ILE A 120 2.30 15.51 -8.60
N LEU A 121 1.81 14.85 -9.66
CA LEU A 121 2.61 14.00 -10.54
C LEU A 121 2.34 14.34 -12.01
N TYR A 122 3.18 15.20 -12.57
CA TYR A 122 3.06 15.75 -13.92
C TYR A 122 4.41 15.85 -14.62
N GLY A 123 4.41 16.23 -15.90
CA GLY A 123 5.62 16.50 -16.69
C GLY A 123 5.94 15.43 -17.73
N VAL A 124 5.50 14.18 -17.54
CA VAL A 124 5.80 13.10 -18.50
C VAL A 124 5.15 13.34 -19.86
N ASN A 125 3.89 13.79 -19.89
CA ASN A 125 3.20 14.09 -21.15
C ASN A 125 3.77 15.36 -21.81
N ASP A 126 4.14 16.35 -21.02
CA ASP A 126 4.78 17.58 -21.50
C ASP A 126 6.11 17.23 -22.20
N ALA A 127 6.93 16.37 -21.58
CA ALA A 127 8.15 15.84 -22.16
C ALA A 127 7.89 14.99 -23.41
N PHE A 128 6.97 14.04 -23.33
CA PHE A 128 6.61 13.15 -24.45
C PHE A 128 6.18 13.95 -25.67
N ARG A 129 5.33 14.97 -25.47
CA ARG A 129 4.80 15.84 -26.52
C ARG A 129 5.71 17.00 -26.89
N ARG A 130 6.92 17.08 -26.31
CA ARG A 130 7.94 18.11 -26.60
C ARG A 130 7.40 19.54 -26.43
N ILE A 131 6.64 19.79 -25.36
CA ILE A 131 6.18 21.15 -25.06
C ILE A 131 7.39 22.07 -24.84
N ASN A 132 7.37 23.27 -25.43
CA ASN A 132 8.47 24.20 -25.24
C ASN A 132 8.67 24.50 -23.75
N LEU A 133 9.92 24.38 -23.26
CA LEU A 133 10.26 24.66 -21.87
C LEU A 133 9.94 26.10 -21.49
N GLY A 134 10.26 27.06 -22.36
CA GLY A 134 10.04 28.49 -22.15
C GLY A 134 10.67 29.05 -20.87
N THR A 135 10.13 30.17 -20.40
CA THR A 135 10.50 30.80 -19.13
C THR A 135 9.29 30.88 -18.20
N ALA A 136 9.55 31.14 -16.91
CA ALA A 136 8.51 31.19 -15.87
C ALA A 136 7.41 32.25 -16.13
N THR A 137 7.67 33.23 -17.00
CA THR A 137 6.71 34.29 -17.35
C THR A 137 6.07 34.10 -18.73
N GLN A 138 6.46 33.09 -19.51
CA GLN A 138 5.98 32.87 -20.87
C GLN A 138 4.78 31.91 -20.90
N PRO A 139 3.54 32.38 -21.12
CA PRO A 139 2.36 31.51 -21.15
C PRO A 139 2.42 30.50 -22.30
N GLY A 140 1.77 29.35 -22.13
CA GLY A 140 1.75 28.30 -23.16
C GLY A 140 3.08 27.57 -23.31
N THR A 141 3.96 27.68 -22.31
CA THR A 141 5.19 26.90 -22.17
C THR A 141 5.14 26.09 -20.88
N TYR A 142 5.95 25.04 -20.79
CA TYR A 142 5.98 24.21 -19.59
C TYR A 142 6.34 25.02 -18.34
N SER A 143 7.40 25.84 -18.41
CA SER A 143 7.84 26.66 -17.27
C SER A 143 6.80 27.71 -16.87
N GLY A 144 6.23 28.44 -17.82
CA GLY A 144 5.24 29.48 -17.53
C GLY A 144 3.94 28.92 -16.96
N ASP A 145 3.41 27.86 -17.56
CA ASP A 145 2.14 27.28 -17.13
C ASP A 145 2.29 26.50 -15.80
N LEU A 146 3.41 25.81 -15.59
CA LEU A 146 3.72 25.18 -14.31
C LEU A 146 3.87 26.23 -13.20
N THR A 147 4.60 27.32 -13.47
CA THR A 147 4.78 28.42 -12.52
C THR A 147 3.43 29.01 -12.14
N LYS A 148 2.57 29.28 -13.13
CA LYS A 148 1.22 29.81 -12.90
C LYS A 148 0.35 28.85 -12.09
N MET A 149 0.44 27.54 -12.35
CA MET A 149 -0.32 26.53 -11.60
C MET A 149 0.14 26.46 -10.14
N LEU A 150 1.45 26.29 -9.91
CA LEU A 150 2.00 26.08 -8.57
C LEU A 150 1.93 27.34 -7.70
N THR A 151 2.18 28.53 -8.27
CA THR A 151 2.00 29.80 -7.54
C THR A 151 0.53 30.04 -7.18
N GLY A 152 -0.40 29.71 -8.07
CA GLY A 152 -1.83 29.75 -7.78
C GLY A 152 -2.22 28.80 -6.64
N MET A 153 -1.72 27.57 -6.63
CA MET A 153 -1.94 26.64 -5.52
C MET A 153 -1.33 27.16 -4.21
N ALA A 154 -0.14 27.76 -4.25
CA ALA A 154 0.53 28.28 -3.06
C ALA A 154 -0.19 29.48 -2.41
N GLN A 155 -1.11 30.14 -3.13
CA GLN A 155 -1.99 31.15 -2.57
C GLN A 155 -3.14 30.54 -1.74
N GLU A 156 -3.51 29.30 -2.03
CA GLU A 156 -4.66 28.61 -1.44
C GLU A 156 -4.25 27.56 -0.39
N PHE A 157 -3.01 27.06 -0.45
CA PHE A 157 -2.50 25.99 0.38
C PHE A 157 -1.23 26.40 1.12
N GLN A 158 -1.05 25.89 2.34
CA GLN A 158 0.23 26.03 3.03
C GLN A 158 1.31 25.24 2.28
N PRO A 159 2.57 25.70 2.24
CA PRO A 159 3.63 25.01 1.50
C PRO A 159 3.78 23.52 1.86
N ARG A 160 3.62 23.17 3.14
CA ARG A 160 3.65 21.77 3.64
C ARG A 160 2.53 20.86 3.15
N GLN A 161 1.50 21.41 2.53
CA GLN A 161 0.40 20.67 1.94
C GLN A 161 0.69 20.33 0.47
N LEU A 162 1.67 20.97 -0.16
CA LEU A 162 1.99 20.79 -1.57
C LEU A 162 3.25 19.93 -1.72
N ILE A 163 3.06 18.76 -2.32
CA ILE A 163 4.13 17.79 -2.57
C ILE A 163 4.16 17.51 -4.06
N VAL A 164 5.30 17.73 -4.68
CA VAL A 164 5.48 17.56 -6.13
C VAL A 164 6.52 16.48 -6.35
N SER A 165 6.18 15.50 -7.18
CA SER A 165 7.08 14.40 -7.52
C SER A 165 7.39 14.36 -9.00
N THR A 166 8.61 13.97 -9.36
CA THR A 166 8.93 13.63 -10.75
C THR A 166 8.20 12.34 -11.15
N PRO A 167 7.75 12.24 -12.41
CA PRO A 167 7.19 11.03 -12.96
C PRO A 167 8.28 9.98 -13.21
N GLN A 168 7.89 8.71 -13.32
CA GLN A 168 8.84 7.64 -13.60
C GLN A 168 9.65 7.88 -14.89
N PRO A 169 10.91 7.43 -14.96
CA PRO A 169 11.66 7.41 -16.21
C PRO A 169 11.00 6.42 -17.17
N ASN A 170 11.09 6.72 -18.46
CA ASN A 170 10.54 5.87 -19.50
C ASN A 170 11.29 6.08 -20.80
N GLN A 171 11.33 5.05 -21.65
CA GLN A 171 12.17 5.03 -22.85
C GLN A 171 11.84 6.18 -23.81
N ALA A 172 10.56 6.57 -23.87
CA ALA A 172 10.07 7.60 -24.78
C ALA A 172 10.52 9.03 -24.42
N THR A 173 10.94 9.27 -23.18
CA THR A 173 11.31 10.61 -22.69
C THR A 173 12.71 10.68 -22.06
N LEU A 174 13.46 9.58 -22.03
CA LEU A 174 14.80 9.49 -21.43
C LEU A 174 15.74 10.62 -21.88
N ASP A 175 15.70 10.99 -23.16
CA ASP A 175 16.58 11.98 -23.78
C ASP A 175 16.31 13.44 -23.38
N ARG A 176 15.12 13.73 -22.81
CA ARG A 176 14.67 15.12 -22.59
C ARG A 176 13.99 15.39 -21.26
N ARG A 177 13.58 14.35 -20.51
CA ARG A 177 12.84 14.51 -19.24
C ARG A 177 13.60 15.34 -18.21
N GLN A 178 14.94 15.32 -18.25
CA GLN A 178 15.79 15.97 -17.27
C GLN A 178 15.50 17.48 -17.14
N ASP A 179 15.23 18.17 -18.24
CA ASP A 179 14.94 19.60 -18.19
C ASP A 179 13.57 19.90 -17.59
N TYR A 180 12.57 19.06 -17.86
CA TYR A 180 11.24 19.17 -17.25
C TYR A 180 11.31 18.90 -15.74
N ASP A 181 12.08 17.89 -15.33
CA ASP A 181 12.29 17.57 -13.91
C ASP A 181 12.99 18.72 -13.16
N ARG A 182 14.02 19.33 -13.77
CA ARG A 182 14.71 20.51 -13.20
C ARG A 182 13.77 21.69 -13.02
N ILE A 183 12.92 21.98 -14.00
CA ILE A 183 11.92 23.04 -13.90
C ILE A 183 10.90 22.70 -12.80
N LEU A 184 10.44 21.45 -12.73
CA LEU A 184 9.55 20.98 -11.69
C LEU A 184 10.14 21.20 -10.29
N GLN A 185 11.40 20.84 -10.09
CA GLN A 185 12.15 21.05 -8.86
C GLN A 185 12.30 22.53 -8.51
N ALA A 186 12.74 23.35 -9.47
CA ALA A 186 12.99 24.77 -9.27
C ALA A 186 11.69 25.51 -8.90
N THR A 187 10.60 25.28 -9.64
CA THR A 187 9.31 25.92 -9.37
C THR A 187 8.70 25.45 -8.05
N THR A 188 8.84 24.16 -7.69
CA THR A 188 8.37 23.66 -6.39
C THR A 188 9.13 24.32 -5.24
N SER A 189 10.45 24.45 -5.36
CA SER A 189 11.30 25.12 -4.36
C SER A 189 10.91 26.60 -4.20
N GLN A 190 10.59 27.30 -5.30
CA GLN A 190 10.20 28.71 -5.27
C GLN A 190 8.92 28.97 -4.45
N ILE A 191 7.98 28.03 -4.43
CA ILE A 191 6.74 28.16 -3.64
C ILE A 191 6.88 27.58 -2.22
N GLY A 192 8.07 27.11 -1.84
CA GLY A 192 8.32 26.46 -0.55
C GLY A 192 7.68 25.07 -0.40
N GLY A 193 7.19 24.49 -1.49
CA GLY A 193 6.61 23.15 -1.50
C GLY A 193 7.68 22.05 -1.36
N TYR A 194 7.25 20.82 -1.13
CA TYR A 194 8.16 19.68 -1.02
C TYR A 194 8.33 19.01 -2.36
N PHE A 195 9.58 18.91 -2.82
CA PHE A 195 9.93 18.20 -4.04
C PHE A 195 10.51 16.82 -3.72
N ILE A 196 10.04 15.79 -4.42
CA ILE A 196 10.55 14.42 -4.32
C ILE A 196 10.92 13.93 -5.72
N ASP A 197 12.19 13.62 -5.98
CA ASP A 197 12.63 13.09 -7.27
C ASP A 197 12.42 11.58 -7.38
N ALA A 198 11.20 11.11 -7.13
CA ALA A 198 10.90 9.66 -7.12
C ALA A 198 11.14 9.01 -8.49
N GLY A 199 10.96 9.74 -9.59
CA GLY A 199 11.33 9.26 -10.91
C GLY A 199 12.78 8.82 -10.99
N LYS A 200 13.72 9.64 -10.53
CA LYS A 200 15.14 9.28 -10.58
C LYS A 200 15.57 8.35 -9.45
N GLU A 201 15.06 8.57 -8.24
CA GLU A 201 15.57 7.90 -7.04
C GLU A 201 14.90 6.55 -6.77
N ALA A 202 13.65 6.33 -7.21
CA ALA A 202 12.95 5.06 -7.00
C ALA A 202 13.26 4.01 -8.08
N PHE A 203 13.76 4.44 -9.24
CA PHE A 203 13.89 3.58 -10.42
C PHE A 203 15.30 3.61 -11.02
N PRO A 204 16.14 2.60 -10.72
CA PRO A 204 17.41 2.43 -11.40
C PRO A 204 17.22 2.28 -12.91
N PRO A 205 18.00 2.97 -13.76
CA PRO A 205 17.86 2.85 -15.21
C PRO A 205 18.00 1.42 -15.75
N SER A 206 18.79 0.57 -15.09
CA SER A 206 18.99 -0.84 -15.46
C SER A 206 17.74 -1.69 -15.33
N ASP A 207 16.79 -1.27 -14.48
CA ASP A 207 15.66 -2.09 -14.04
C ASP A 207 14.32 -1.52 -14.59
N LEU A 208 14.38 -0.45 -15.39
CA LEU A 208 13.18 0.24 -15.88
C LEU A 208 12.23 -0.66 -16.68
N ALA A 209 12.78 -1.66 -17.38
CA ALA A 209 11.97 -2.62 -18.12
C ALA A 209 11.05 -3.43 -17.20
N ASP A 210 11.51 -3.75 -15.99
CA ASP A 210 10.79 -4.60 -15.03
C ASP A 210 9.66 -3.84 -14.33
N TYR A 211 9.75 -2.50 -14.31
CA TYR A 211 8.74 -1.61 -13.75
C TYR A 211 7.74 -1.06 -14.77
N SER A 212 7.94 -1.36 -16.06
CA SER A 212 7.11 -0.80 -17.13
C SER A 212 6.07 -1.78 -17.64
N ALA A 213 4.89 -1.27 -17.98
CA ALA A 213 3.81 -2.04 -18.64
C ALA A 213 3.93 -2.00 -20.17
N ASP A 214 4.39 -0.87 -20.73
CA ASP A 214 4.37 -0.59 -22.17
C ASP A 214 5.53 0.31 -22.64
N GLY A 215 6.58 0.44 -21.84
CA GLY A 215 7.71 1.35 -22.10
C GLY A 215 7.46 2.80 -21.70
N LEU A 216 6.24 3.17 -21.26
CA LEU A 216 5.85 4.50 -20.77
C LEU A 216 5.27 4.45 -19.35
N HIS A 217 4.27 3.61 -19.13
CA HIS A 217 3.51 3.50 -17.89
C HIS A 217 4.11 2.47 -16.95
N LEU A 218 3.88 2.66 -15.66
CA LEU A 218 4.26 1.70 -14.63
C LEU A 218 3.36 0.46 -14.70
N ASN A 219 3.94 -0.72 -14.49
CA ASN A 219 3.16 -1.93 -14.21
C ASN A 219 2.82 -2.01 -12.71
N ASN A 220 2.20 -3.12 -12.27
CA ASN A 220 1.86 -3.32 -10.84
C ASN A 220 3.07 -3.15 -9.91
N LEU A 221 4.24 -3.68 -10.29
CA LEU A 221 5.47 -3.59 -9.50
C LEU A 221 5.98 -2.15 -9.46
N GLY A 222 6.03 -1.48 -10.61
CA GLY A 222 6.43 -0.08 -10.70
C GLY A 222 5.57 0.84 -9.83
N HIS A 223 4.25 0.63 -9.81
CA HIS A 223 3.33 1.35 -8.92
C HIS A 223 3.60 1.11 -7.43
N ALA A 224 3.94 -0.13 -7.05
CA ALA A 224 4.27 -0.48 -5.68
C ALA A 224 5.60 0.15 -5.23
N VAL A 225 6.63 0.08 -6.06
CA VAL A 225 7.93 0.73 -5.82
C VAL A 225 7.77 2.23 -5.66
N PHE A 226 7.01 2.87 -6.57
CA PHE A 226 6.74 4.31 -6.48
C PHE A 226 6.05 4.71 -5.17
N ALA A 227 5.00 3.97 -4.80
CA ALA A 227 4.26 4.23 -3.57
C ALA A 227 5.16 4.09 -2.34
N SER A 228 5.92 2.99 -2.24
CA SER A 228 6.84 2.74 -1.11
C SER A 228 7.93 3.80 -1.01
N TYR A 229 8.53 4.18 -2.13
CA TYR A 229 9.56 5.20 -2.16
C TYR A 229 9.03 6.55 -1.68
N LEU A 230 7.88 7.02 -2.20
CA LEU A 230 7.25 8.26 -1.78
C LEU A 230 6.96 8.24 -0.27
N ALA A 231 6.39 7.14 0.20
CA ALA A 231 6.13 6.91 1.61
C ALA A 231 7.37 7.12 2.50
N ASN A 232 8.46 6.42 2.19
CA ASN A 232 9.70 6.52 2.97
C ASN A 232 10.29 7.93 2.88
N LYS A 233 10.30 8.53 1.70
CA LYS A 233 10.81 9.90 1.52
C LYS A 233 10.00 10.92 2.32
N MET A 234 8.67 10.76 2.38
CA MET A 234 7.81 11.63 3.19
C MET A 234 8.10 11.51 4.68
N VAL A 235 8.46 10.31 5.15
CA VAL A 235 8.90 10.08 6.53
C VAL A 235 10.25 10.75 6.78
N ASP A 236 11.22 10.57 5.88
CA ASP A 236 12.56 11.17 5.99
C ASP A 236 12.49 12.71 6.02
N LEU A 237 11.54 13.28 5.28
CA LEU A 237 11.27 14.72 5.25
C LEU A 237 10.46 15.22 6.46
N GLY A 238 10.06 14.33 7.38
CA GLY A 238 9.23 14.66 8.54
C GLY A 238 7.80 15.08 8.18
N LEU A 239 7.34 14.79 6.96
CA LEU A 239 5.99 15.10 6.50
C LEU A 239 4.97 14.13 7.08
N GLU A 240 5.38 12.88 7.26
CA GLU A 240 4.56 11.82 7.82
C GLU A 240 5.31 11.09 8.93
N ALA A 241 4.57 10.54 9.88
CA ALA A 241 5.18 9.68 10.88
C ALA A 241 5.70 8.42 10.21
N ALA A 242 6.86 7.94 10.67
CA ALA A 242 7.36 6.65 10.26
C ALA A 242 6.24 5.61 10.47
N PRO A 243 5.82 4.93 9.39
CA PRO A 243 4.99 3.75 9.55
C PRO A 243 5.80 2.77 10.42
N PRO A 244 5.14 1.94 11.22
CA PRO A 244 5.83 1.02 12.12
C PRO A 244 6.92 0.27 11.36
N GLN A 245 8.17 0.45 11.78
CA GLN A 245 9.34 -0.08 11.09
C GLN A 245 9.17 -1.58 10.88
N ALA A 246 9.44 -2.02 9.66
CA ALA A 246 9.39 -3.42 9.32
C ALA A 246 10.81 -3.90 9.06
N GLN A 247 11.33 -4.70 9.97
CA GLN A 247 12.68 -5.25 9.89
C GLN A 247 12.67 -6.31 8.77
N GLY A 248 13.54 -6.22 7.75
CA GLY A 248 13.69 -7.30 6.75
C GLY A 248 13.69 -6.93 5.25
N GLY A 249 14.41 -5.91 4.80
CA GLY A 249 14.57 -5.60 3.37
C GLY A 249 15.85 -6.20 2.77
N ASN A 250 15.78 -6.85 1.59
CA ASN A 250 16.93 -7.44 0.89
C ASN A 250 17.58 -6.46 -0.08
N SER A 251 18.90 -6.53 -0.16
CA SER A 251 19.70 -6.29 -1.35
C SER A 251 20.25 -7.65 -1.80
N SER A 252 19.83 -8.17 -2.96
CA SER A 252 20.51 -9.33 -3.57
C SER A 252 20.30 -9.37 -5.10
N PRO A 253 21.38 -9.61 -5.89
CA PRO A 253 21.39 -9.56 -7.35
C PRO A 253 21.03 -10.90 -8.05
N ASP A 254 20.48 -11.87 -7.33
CA ASP A 254 20.29 -13.22 -7.88
C ASP A 254 19.00 -13.35 -8.69
N ARG A 255 19.13 -13.25 -10.02
CA ARG A 255 18.12 -13.75 -10.97
C ARG A 255 17.73 -15.19 -10.62
N VAL A 256 16.43 -15.41 -10.58
CA VAL A 256 15.70 -16.58 -10.09
C VAL A 256 16.29 -17.91 -10.61
N GLN A 257 17.12 -18.56 -9.80
CA GLN A 257 17.32 -20.01 -9.91
C GLN A 257 16.54 -20.70 -8.78
N PRO A 258 15.61 -21.62 -9.11
CA PRO A 258 15.09 -22.56 -8.12
C PRO A 258 16.25 -23.20 -7.38
N LEU A 259 16.13 -23.40 -6.06
CA LEU A 259 17.08 -24.27 -5.36
C LEU A 259 17.02 -25.67 -6.02
N PRO A 260 18.12 -26.19 -6.59
CA PRO A 260 18.11 -27.50 -7.23
C PRO A 260 17.64 -28.58 -6.23
N GLY A 261 16.63 -29.38 -6.61
CA GLY A 261 16.08 -30.43 -5.74
C GLY A 261 15.27 -29.92 -4.54
N GLY A 262 14.78 -28.68 -4.61
CA GLY A 262 14.03 -28.04 -3.53
C GLY A 262 12.51 -28.21 -3.55
N PHE A 263 11.87 -28.01 -2.40
CA PHE A 263 10.41 -27.93 -2.28
C PHE A 263 9.94 -26.48 -2.35
N PHE A 264 8.80 -26.28 -2.98
CA PHE A 264 8.15 -24.99 -3.09
C PHE A 264 6.73 -25.08 -2.54
N TYR A 265 6.42 -24.19 -1.60
CA TYR A 265 5.12 -24.12 -0.93
C TYR A 265 4.51 -22.74 -1.13
N ILE A 266 3.21 -22.68 -1.46
CA ILE A 266 2.39 -21.47 -1.38
C ILE A 266 1.26 -21.73 -0.39
N ASP A 267 1.07 -20.83 0.56
CA ASP A 267 -0.14 -20.86 1.39
C ASP A 267 -1.35 -20.36 0.59
N LEU A 268 -2.13 -21.30 0.04
CA LEU A 268 -3.31 -20.98 -0.75
C LEU A 268 -4.52 -20.61 0.12
N HIS A 269 -4.56 -21.15 1.34
CA HIS A 269 -5.73 -21.15 2.20
C HIS A 269 -5.79 -19.94 3.13
N HIS A 270 -4.66 -19.27 3.37
CA HIS A 270 -4.58 -18.10 4.24
C HIS A 270 -3.99 -16.91 3.48
N PRO A 271 -4.82 -16.13 2.77
CA PRO A 271 -4.39 -14.84 2.26
C PRO A 271 -3.78 -13.99 3.38
N LEU A 272 -2.66 -13.36 3.05
CA LEU A 272 -2.09 -12.31 3.83
C LEU A 272 -3.02 -11.08 3.76
N THR A 273 -3.00 -10.29 4.83
CA THR A 273 -3.77 -9.05 4.92
C THR A 273 -2.80 -7.88 5.03
N PHE A 274 -3.11 -6.81 4.30
CA PHE A 274 -2.31 -5.59 4.29
C PHE A 274 -2.05 -5.07 5.70
N GLY A 275 -0.79 -4.72 5.99
CA GLY A 275 -0.39 -4.13 7.27
C GLY A 275 -0.54 -5.03 8.50
N ARG A 276 -0.86 -6.33 8.35
CA ARG A 276 -1.02 -7.27 9.48
C ARG A 276 0.11 -8.29 9.62
N VAL A 277 0.84 -8.61 8.55
CA VAL A 277 1.94 -9.58 8.62
C VAL A 277 3.17 -8.88 9.17
N ARG A 278 3.63 -9.31 10.36
CA ARG A 278 4.84 -8.75 11.00
C ARG A 278 6.02 -9.69 10.88
N SER A 279 5.78 -10.99 11.01
CA SER A 279 6.82 -12.00 10.93
C SER A 279 6.28 -13.33 10.42
N ILE A 280 7.19 -14.12 9.87
CA ILE A 280 6.99 -15.52 9.50
C ILE A 280 7.79 -16.36 10.50
N GLU A 281 7.14 -17.32 11.12
CA GLU A 281 7.80 -18.30 11.97
C GLU A 281 7.85 -19.64 11.23
N ALA A 282 9.03 -20.23 11.13
CA ALA A 282 9.25 -21.48 10.43
C ALA A 282 10.03 -22.45 11.31
N LYS A 283 9.54 -23.69 11.40
CA LYS A 283 10.24 -24.81 12.05
C LYS A 283 11.00 -25.63 11.02
N TRP A 284 12.32 -25.60 11.12
CA TRP A 284 13.24 -26.33 10.26
C TRP A 284 13.61 -27.67 10.91
N LEU A 285 13.56 -28.75 10.13
CA LEU A 285 13.85 -30.11 10.59
C LEU A 285 15.30 -30.53 10.38
N ALA A 286 15.93 -29.97 9.35
CA ALA A 286 17.30 -30.26 8.95
C ALA A 286 18.00 -28.97 8.57
N PRO A 287 19.34 -28.93 8.64
CA PRO A 287 20.10 -27.84 8.04
C PRO A 287 19.85 -27.80 6.53
N GLY A 288 19.87 -26.62 5.94
CA GLY A 288 19.67 -26.46 4.50
C GLY A 288 19.73 -25.01 4.07
N ARG A 289 19.21 -24.74 2.88
CA ARG A 289 19.02 -23.39 2.35
C ARG A 289 17.55 -23.12 2.11
N ALA A 290 17.13 -21.89 2.35
CA ALA A 290 15.75 -21.47 2.14
C ALA A 290 15.68 -20.08 1.49
N ARG A 291 14.52 -19.79 0.91
CA ARG A 291 14.10 -18.49 0.39
C ARG A 291 12.63 -18.29 0.71
N ILE A 292 12.26 -17.09 1.13
CA ILE A 292 10.87 -16.69 1.31
C ILE A 292 10.47 -15.75 0.19
N ALA A 293 9.22 -15.85 -0.25
CA ALA A 293 8.64 -14.93 -1.20
C ALA A 293 7.24 -14.50 -0.75
N ILE A 294 6.85 -13.28 -1.10
CA ILE A 294 5.44 -12.91 -1.14
C ILE A 294 5.01 -13.03 -2.60
N VAL A 295 3.92 -13.76 -2.82
CA VAL A 295 3.38 -14.01 -4.15
C VAL A 295 1.94 -13.53 -4.23
N ARG A 296 1.54 -12.97 -5.35
CA ARG A 296 0.21 -12.39 -5.55
C ARG A 296 -0.52 -13.13 -6.66
N PRO A 297 -1.84 -13.38 -6.54
CA PRO A 297 -2.62 -13.90 -7.66
C PRO A 297 -2.48 -12.98 -8.90
N ASP A 298 -2.11 -13.58 -10.03
CA ASP A 298 -1.85 -12.86 -11.29
C ASP A 298 -3.14 -12.61 -12.11
N GLY A 299 -4.28 -13.13 -11.64
CA GLY A 299 -5.58 -13.03 -12.31
C GLY A 299 -5.77 -13.97 -13.51
N ARG A 300 -4.80 -14.84 -13.81
CA ARG A 300 -4.81 -15.82 -14.91
C ARG A 300 -4.73 -17.27 -14.42
N GLY A 301 -4.99 -17.49 -13.13
CA GLY A 301 -4.88 -18.79 -12.47
C GLY A 301 -3.46 -19.12 -11.96
N GLY A 302 -2.53 -18.16 -12.00
CA GLY A 302 -1.18 -18.30 -11.47
C GLY A 302 -0.88 -17.29 -10.35
N TYR A 303 0.40 -17.24 -9.98
CA TYR A 303 0.93 -16.28 -9.01
C TYR A 303 2.14 -15.53 -9.59
N GLU A 304 2.29 -14.26 -9.21
CA GLU A 304 3.48 -13.44 -9.48
C GLU A 304 4.25 -13.23 -8.17
N ALA A 305 5.58 -13.43 -8.16
CA ALA A 305 6.38 -13.10 -6.98
C ALA A 305 6.60 -11.58 -6.93
N ILE A 306 6.18 -10.95 -5.83
CA ILE A 306 6.28 -9.49 -5.62
C ILE A 306 7.39 -9.10 -4.64
N TYR A 307 7.87 -10.05 -3.85
CA TYR A 307 9.01 -9.92 -2.94
C TYR A 307 9.69 -11.27 -2.82
N GLN A 308 11.01 -11.26 -2.68
CA GLN A 308 11.79 -12.45 -2.32
C GLN A 308 12.93 -12.09 -1.37
N THR A 309 13.31 -13.05 -0.53
CA THR A 309 14.55 -12.99 0.25
C THR A 309 15.77 -13.41 -0.56
N ALA A 310 16.95 -12.97 -0.14
CA ALA A 310 18.17 -13.70 -0.48
C ALA A 310 18.05 -15.17 -0.03
N ILE A 311 18.83 -16.06 -0.64
CA ILE A 311 18.95 -17.43 -0.10
C ILE A 311 19.68 -17.34 1.24
N PHE A 312 19.10 -17.93 2.27
CA PHE A 312 19.71 -17.99 3.61
C PHE A 312 19.86 -19.43 4.06
N TYR A 313 20.86 -19.66 4.91
CA TYR A 313 21.05 -20.96 5.56
C TYR A 313 20.09 -21.09 6.73
N VAL A 314 19.50 -22.27 6.87
CA VAL A 314 18.64 -22.63 7.98
C VAL A 314 19.29 -23.75 8.77
N THR A 315 19.13 -23.72 10.08
CA THR A 315 19.52 -24.78 11.01
C THR A 315 18.28 -25.37 11.65
N PRO A 316 18.33 -26.64 12.12
CA PRO A 316 17.20 -27.25 12.82
C PRO A 316 16.75 -26.40 14.00
N GLY A 317 15.45 -26.17 14.13
CA GLY A 317 14.87 -25.32 15.15
C GLY A 317 13.80 -24.37 14.61
N THR A 318 13.34 -23.45 15.44
CA THR A 318 12.38 -22.42 15.03
C THR A 318 13.12 -21.15 14.68
N ALA A 319 12.89 -20.62 13.48
CA ALA A 319 13.35 -19.30 13.07
C ALA A 319 12.15 -18.35 12.94
N ARG A 320 12.36 -17.10 13.33
CA ARG A 320 11.44 -16.01 13.08
C ARG A 320 12.08 -15.05 12.09
N ILE A 321 11.34 -14.73 11.04
CA ILE A 321 11.80 -13.90 9.93
C ILE A 321 10.84 -12.73 9.81
N GLU A 322 11.35 -11.53 10.08
CA GLU A 322 10.56 -10.32 9.96
C GLU A 322 10.33 -9.99 8.48
N VAL A 323 9.09 -9.64 8.12
CA VAL A 323 8.69 -9.32 6.75
C VAL A 323 8.40 -7.82 6.70
N PRO A 324 8.86 -7.10 5.67
CA PRO A 324 8.52 -5.70 5.63
C PRO A 324 7.02 -5.51 5.39
N ASN A 325 6.32 -4.91 6.36
CA ASN A 325 4.88 -4.67 6.45
C ASN A 325 4.25 -4.06 5.17
N TRP A 326 5.07 -3.44 4.32
CA TRP A 326 4.66 -2.64 3.16
C TRP A 326 4.62 -3.38 1.83
N TRP A 327 5.05 -4.65 1.78
CA TRP A 327 5.04 -5.45 0.54
C TRP A 327 3.78 -6.28 0.37
N VAL A 328 3.09 -6.52 1.47
CA VAL A 328 1.97 -7.45 1.55
C VAL A 328 0.68 -6.67 1.40
N LEU A 329 -0.02 -6.87 0.30
CA LEU A 329 -1.40 -6.45 0.07
C LEU A 329 -2.38 -7.55 0.50
N ASP A 330 -3.65 -7.18 0.58
CA ASP A 330 -4.73 -8.15 0.73
C ASP A 330 -4.68 -9.17 -0.42
N ASP A 331 -4.91 -10.43 -0.08
CA ASP A 331 -4.82 -11.58 -0.98
C ASP A 331 -3.42 -11.97 -1.46
N ASP A 332 -2.36 -11.33 -0.98
CA ASP A 332 -1.02 -11.89 -1.17
C ASP A 332 -0.89 -13.20 -0.42
N ARG A 333 0.00 -14.07 -0.88
CA ARG A 333 0.30 -15.36 -0.27
C ARG A 333 1.76 -15.39 0.14
N LEU A 334 2.03 -16.07 1.24
CA LEU A 334 3.38 -16.46 1.57
C LEU A 334 3.77 -17.64 0.68
N ALA A 335 4.97 -17.58 0.12
CA ALA A 335 5.62 -18.71 -0.49
C ALA A 335 7.00 -18.99 0.13
N VAL A 336 7.38 -20.25 0.20
CA VAL A 336 8.67 -20.69 0.76
C VAL A 336 9.33 -21.69 -0.19
N TRP A 337 10.61 -21.47 -0.48
CA TRP A 337 11.49 -22.35 -1.24
C TRP A 337 12.54 -22.94 -0.32
N THR A 338 12.81 -24.24 -0.41
CA THR A 338 13.75 -24.93 0.49
C THR A 338 14.59 -25.93 -0.26
N GLU A 339 15.85 -26.12 0.12
CA GLU A 339 16.71 -27.20 -0.40
C GLU A 339 16.39 -28.51 0.34
N GLY A 340 15.92 -29.53 -0.39
CA GLY A 340 15.47 -30.79 0.21
C GLY A 340 14.33 -30.61 1.23
N ASN A 341 14.17 -31.60 2.12
CA ASN A 341 13.13 -31.64 3.16
C ASN A 341 13.51 -30.87 4.43
N CYS A 342 14.25 -29.75 4.33
CA CYS A 342 14.65 -29.00 5.51
C CYS A 342 13.49 -28.25 6.20
N LEU A 343 12.40 -28.01 5.47
CA LEU A 343 11.11 -27.59 6.02
C LEU A 343 10.19 -28.81 6.13
N SER A 344 9.43 -28.90 7.21
CA SER A 344 8.51 -30.02 7.41
C SER A 344 7.37 -29.99 6.39
N GLY A 345 7.53 -30.68 5.26
CA GLY A 345 6.47 -31.03 4.33
C GLY A 345 6.04 -32.48 4.55
N TYR A 346 4.78 -32.67 4.96
CA TYR A 346 4.00 -33.92 4.88
C TYR A 346 4.76 -35.26 4.96
N GLN A 347 4.84 -35.84 6.17
CA GLN A 347 4.53 -37.25 6.50
C GLN A 347 5.08 -37.59 7.90
N LEU A 348 4.34 -37.30 8.97
CA LEU A 348 4.59 -37.87 10.31
C LEU A 348 3.26 -38.08 11.08
N PRO A 349 3.24 -38.95 12.12
CA PRO A 349 2.05 -39.55 12.74
C PRO A 349 1.03 -38.55 13.33
N PRO A 350 -0.19 -39.00 13.73
CA PRO A 350 -1.37 -38.16 13.98
C PRO A 350 -1.28 -37.06 15.06
N HIS A 351 -0.14 -36.84 15.73
CA HIS A 351 -0.05 -35.92 16.87
C HIS A 351 1.23 -35.07 16.92
N SER A 352 1.99 -34.96 15.83
CA SER A 352 3.16 -34.08 15.76
C SER A 352 2.86 -32.80 14.99
N ASN A 353 2.67 -31.68 15.71
CA ASN A 353 2.50 -30.36 15.13
C ASN A 353 3.82 -29.88 14.49
N GLY A 354 3.80 -29.62 13.18
CA GLY A 354 4.92 -29.07 12.40
C GLY A 354 4.48 -27.76 11.75
N HIS A 355 5.25 -26.70 11.97
CA HIS A 355 4.79 -25.31 11.90
C HIS A 355 5.55 -24.51 10.83
N LEU A 356 4.92 -24.23 9.70
CA LEU A 356 5.05 -22.92 9.09
C LEU A 356 3.89 -22.11 9.68
N ALA A 357 4.19 -21.02 10.38
CA ALA A 357 3.18 -20.19 11.01
C ALA A 357 3.40 -18.73 10.59
N ILE A 358 2.30 -18.04 10.24
CA ILE A 358 2.35 -16.61 9.97
C ILE A 358 1.83 -15.90 11.20
N ALA A 359 2.62 -14.95 11.71
CA ALA A 359 2.14 -14.03 12.71
C ALA A 359 1.42 -12.87 12.02
N GLN A 360 0.09 -12.86 12.14
CA GLN A 360 -0.76 -11.74 11.73
C GLN A 360 -1.14 -10.92 12.98
N GLY A 361 -0.50 -9.78 13.19
CA GLY A 361 -0.62 -8.99 14.42
C GLY A 361 -0.06 -9.76 15.63
N ASN A 362 -0.87 -9.94 16.67
CA ASN A 362 -0.52 -10.74 17.86
C ASN A 362 -0.97 -12.21 17.75
N THR A 363 -1.55 -12.60 16.62
CA THR A 363 -2.05 -13.96 16.42
C THR A 363 -1.04 -14.75 15.59
N ILE A 364 -0.42 -15.75 16.20
CA ILE A 364 0.32 -16.79 15.47
C ILE A 364 -0.73 -17.79 14.96
N ARG A 365 -0.75 -18.03 13.66
CA ARG A 365 -1.61 -19.04 13.06
C ARG A 365 -0.75 -20.07 12.36
N ASP A 366 -0.97 -21.32 12.73
CA ASP A 366 -0.41 -22.45 12.01
C ASP A 366 -0.95 -22.42 10.59
N ILE A 367 -0.06 -22.59 9.62
CA ILE A 367 -0.44 -22.88 8.24
C ILE A 367 -0.58 -24.40 8.16
N PRO A 368 -1.81 -24.96 8.19
CA PRO A 368 -1.99 -26.38 7.93
C PRO A 368 -1.44 -26.68 6.55
N ALA A 369 -0.56 -27.68 6.49
CA ALA A 369 -0.09 -28.17 5.22
C ALA A 369 -1.30 -28.66 4.40
N SER A 370 -1.48 -28.12 3.20
CA SER A 370 -2.49 -28.63 2.28
C SER A 370 -2.14 -30.07 1.91
N ARG A 371 -3.13 -30.97 1.88
CA ARG A 371 -2.98 -32.31 1.28
C ARG A 371 -2.86 -32.13 -0.23
N GLY A 372 -1.68 -31.76 -0.69
CA GLY A 372 -1.34 -31.67 -2.11
C GLY A 372 -0.56 -32.89 -2.53
N HIS A 373 -1.18 -33.74 -3.33
CA HIS A 373 -0.54 -34.80 -4.09
C HIS A 373 0.73 -34.31 -4.82
N LEU A 374 1.65 -35.25 -5.05
CA LEU A 374 2.68 -35.18 -6.09
C LEU A 374 2.19 -34.32 -7.27
N ALA A 375 2.86 -33.18 -7.48
CA ALA A 375 2.76 -32.26 -8.60
C ALA A 375 1.39 -32.21 -9.33
N PRO A 376 0.51 -31.23 -9.05
CA PRO A 376 -0.47 -30.82 -10.05
C PRO A 376 0.25 -30.10 -11.21
N PRO A 377 -0.33 -30.07 -12.41
CA PRO A 377 0.33 -29.54 -13.61
C PRO A 377 0.70 -28.08 -13.37
N ALA A 378 1.97 -27.76 -13.63
CA ALA A 378 2.59 -26.43 -13.66
C ALA A 378 1.64 -25.27 -13.32
N LEU A 379 1.51 -24.95 -12.03
CA LEU A 379 0.97 -23.66 -11.62
C LEU A 379 2.03 -22.63 -12.04
N ALA A 380 1.82 -22.01 -13.20
CA ALA A 380 2.81 -21.17 -13.85
C ALA A 380 3.02 -19.91 -13.00
N ILE A 381 4.12 -19.90 -12.23
CA ILE A 381 4.57 -18.71 -11.53
C ILE A 381 5.27 -17.84 -12.56
N ARG A 382 4.70 -16.67 -12.82
CA ARG A 382 5.35 -15.68 -13.66
C ARG A 382 6.32 -14.91 -12.78
N THR A 383 7.60 -15.13 -13.00
CA THR A 383 8.64 -14.27 -12.45
C THR A 383 8.59 -12.94 -13.18
N ILE A 384 8.50 -11.84 -12.44
CA ILE A 384 8.89 -10.55 -12.98
C ILE A 384 10.41 -10.64 -13.19
N PRO A 385 10.93 -10.34 -14.40
CA PRO A 385 12.35 -10.48 -14.74
C PRO A 385 13.32 -9.74 -13.80
#